data_AF-A0A1I1R5K8-F1
#
_entry.id   AF-A0A1I1R5K8-F1
#
_cell.length_a   1.000
_cell.length_b   1.000
_cell.length_c   1.000
_cell.angle_alpha   90.00
_cell.angle_beta   90.00
_cell.angle_gamma   90.00
#
_symmetry.space_group_name_H-M   'P 1'
#
loop_
_entity.id
_entity.type
_entity.pdbx_description
1 polymer ?
#
loop_
_entity_poly.entity_id
_entity_poly.type
_entity_poly.pdbx_seq_one_letter_code
_entity_poly.pdbx_strand_id
1 'polypeptide(L)'
;MKNKYLKGAHLSERKFKEILRLFAEDLTATQIANISGVSRVTVNSYLKKIRQQIARHCESLLPADQKSRSQVSDPSIQHPPITTVKTEVSTNIKPVVFGIYRASDRLHTEILPDVSRSMIHSAVRSSRSILETQHPAERMRRFSNVADLGQYRLYNLENEGTIARADDVDAFWGLTKHRLAKFKGLNRSTVYLHLKECEFRYNNRNEDIYETLLELLQTQPLSLS
;
A
#
# COMPACT_ATOMS: atom_id res chain seq x y z
N MET A 1 5.14 33.43 4.69
CA MET A 1 5.67 32.32 5.51
C MET A 1 5.87 31.10 4.61
N LYS A 2 7.05 30.48 4.60
CA LYS A 2 7.30 29.24 3.84
C LYS A 2 6.64 28.07 4.59
N ASN A 3 5.83 27.27 3.88
CA ASN A 3 5.20 26.09 4.46
C ASN A 3 6.27 25.03 4.75
N LYS A 4 6.44 24.62 6.01
CA LYS A 4 7.48 23.66 6.42
C LYS A 4 7.27 22.26 5.83
N TYR A 5 6.03 21.91 5.51
CA TYR A 5 5.63 20.59 5.04
C TYR A 5 5.53 20.51 3.51
N LEU A 6 5.47 21.66 2.82
CA LEU A 6 5.28 21.76 1.37
C LEU A 6 6.34 22.65 0.73
N LYS A 7 7.12 22.10 -0.21
CA LYS A 7 8.02 22.86 -1.08
C LYS A 7 7.31 23.17 -2.41
N GLY A 8 7.28 24.45 -2.81
CA GLY A 8 6.74 24.90 -4.10
C GLY A 8 5.21 25.08 -4.16
N ALA A 9 4.50 25.06 -3.03
CA ALA A 9 3.05 25.12 -2.98
C ALA A 9 2.49 26.52 -2.68
N HIS A 10 1.35 26.87 -3.28
CA HIS A 10 0.56 28.04 -2.90
C HIS A 10 -0.38 27.81 -1.70
N LEU A 11 -0.52 26.55 -1.23
CA LEU A 11 -1.40 26.23 -0.11
C LEU A 11 -0.78 26.64 1.23
N SER A 12 -1.51 27.45 1.99
CA SER A 12 -1.10 27.85 3.34
C SER A 12 -0.87 26.65 4.26
N GLU A 13 0.05 26.79 5.22
CA GLU A 13 0.33 25.75 6.22
C GLU A 13 -0.93 25.34 6.99
N ARG A 14 -1.74 26.32 7.41
CA ARG A 14 -3.01 26.07 8.12
C ARG A 14 -3.94 25.17 7.32
N LYS A 15 -4.13 25.49 6.03
CA LYS A 15 -5.02 24.72 5.15
C LYS A 15 -4.44 23.35 4.83
N PHE A 16 -3.12 23.22 4.71
CA PHE A 16 -2.46 21.93 4.56
C PHE A 16 -2.67 21.04 5.79
N LYS A 17 -2.47 21.57 7.01
CA LYS A 17 -2.71 20.83 8.27
C LYS A 17 -4.15 20.37 8.39
N GLU A 18 -5.11 21.20 7.98
CA GLU A 18 -6.53 20.83 7.91
C GLU A 18 -6.76 19.63 6.98
N ILE A 19 -6.21 19.65 5.75
CA ILE A 19 -6.28 18.51 4.82
C ILE A 19 -5.62 17.27 5.41
N LEU A 20 -4.45 17.41 6.04
CA LEU A 20 -3.71 16.30 6.63
C LEU A 20 -4.49 15.66 7.79
N ARG A 21 -5.15 16.47 8.62
CA ARG A 21 -6.01 15.99 9.71
C ARG A 21 -7.19 15.20 9.17
N LEU A 22 -7.89 15.74 8.17
CA LEU A 22 -9.00 15.01 7.54
C LEU A 22 -8.53 13.74 6.82
N PHE A 23 -7.32 13.73 6.28
CA PHE A 23 -6.71 12.52 5.75
C PHE A 23 -6.41 11.51 6.86
N ALA A 24 -5.89 11.94 8.01
CA ALA A 24 -5.61 11.06 9.15
C ALA A 24 -6.89 10.36 9.66
N GLU A 25 -8.02 11.07 9.64
CA GLU A 25 -9.38 10.54 9.94
C GLU A 25 -9.94 9.60 8.83
N ASP A 26 -9.15 9.28 7.80
CA ASP A 26 -9.48 8.38 6.69
C ASP A 26 -10.70 8.83 5.86
N LEU A 27 -10.84 10.15 5.66
CA LEU A 27 -11.82 10.73 4.74
C LEU A 27 -11.36 10.62 3.28
N THR A 28 -12.35 10.49 2.39
CA THR A 28 -12.13 10.50 0.94
C THR A 28 -11.81 11.90 0.44
N ALA A 29 -11.13 12.00 -0.72
CA ALA A 29 -10.81 13.30 -1.32
C ALA A 29 -12.05 14.18 -1.60
N THR A 30 -13.20 13.57 -1.89
CA THR A 30 -14.46 14.30 -2.06
C THR A 30 -14.95 14.89 -0.74
N GLN A 31 -14.91 14.13 0.35
CA GLN A 31 -15.28 14.63 1.68
C GLN A 31 -14.34 15.75 2.12
N ILE A 32 -13.02 15.56 1.94
CA ILE A 32 -12.01 16.57 2.28
C ILE A 32 -12.20 17.85 1.47
N ALA A 33 -12.48 17.75 0.17
CA ALA A 33 -12.74 18.91 -0.67
C ALA A 33 -13.95 19.71 -0.19
N ASN A 34 -15.03 19.01 0.16
CA ASN A 34 -16.26 19.63 0.66
C ASN A 34 -16.03 20.35 2.01
N ILE A 35 -15.25 19.77 2.92
CA ILE A 35 -14.99 20.36 4.25
C ILE A 35 -13.99 21.52 4.14
N SER A 36 -12.89 21.32 3.42
CA SER A 36 -11.77 22.28 3.41
C SER A 36 -11.96 23.46 2.45
N GLY A 37 -12.92 23.36 1.52
CA GLY A 37 -13.13 24.32 0.43
C GLY A 37 -12.07 24.28 -0.67
N VAL A 38 -11.16 23.29 -0.65
CA VAL A 38 -10.11 23.10 -1.65
C VAL A 38 -10.63 22.19 -2.76
N SER A 39 -10.27 22.48 -4.02
CA SER A 39 -10.73 21.68 -5.15
C SER A 39 -10.38 20.18 -4.98
N ARG A 40 -11.30 19.29 -5.37
CA ARG A 40 -11.08 17.84 -5.32
C ARG A 40 -9.82 17.40 -6.05
N VAL A 41 -9.48 18.04 -7.17
CA VAL A 41 -8.26 17.74 -7.95
C VAL A 41 -7.01 18.06 -7.14
N THR A 42 -6.99 19.22 -6.51
CA THR A 42 -5.91 19.65 -5.62
C THR A 42 -5.78 18.71 -4.42
N VAL A 43 -6.89 18.39 -3.73
CA VAL A 43 -6.90 17.44 -2.61
C VAL A 43 -6.33 16.09 -3.05
N ASN A 44 -6.79 15.53 -4.17
CA ASN A 44 -6.27 14.26 -4.69
C ASN A 44 -4.75 14.30 -4.93
N SER A 45 -4.23 15.41 -5.48
CA SER A 45 -2.79 15.61 -5.68
C SER A 45 -2.03 15.54 -4.34
N TYR A 46 -2.54 16.23 -3.30
CA TYR A 46 -1.96 16.18 -1.96
C TYR A 46 -2.02 14.78 -1.35
N LEU A 47 -3.18 14.13 -1.37
CA LEU A 47 -3.32 12.79 -0.79
C LEU A 47 -2.40 11.78 -1.49
N LYS A 48 -2.24 11.89 -2.82
CA LYS A 48 -1.30 11.05 -3.56
C LYS A 48 0.13 11.24 -3.06
N LYS A 49 0.57 12.49 -2.88
CA LYS A 49 1.94 12.80 -2.40
C LYS A 49 2.15 12.41 -0.93
N ILE A 50 1.15 12.57 -0.07
CA ILE A 50 1.19 12.05 1.30
C ILE A 50 1.39 10.53 1.29
N ARG A 51 0.60 9.79 0.49
CA ARG A 51 0.77 8.33 0.36
C ARG A 51 2.13 7.92 -0.19
N GLN A 52 2.72 8.72 -1.08
CA GLN A 52 4.08 8.46 -1.57
C GLN A 52 5.12 8.57 -0.45
N GLN A 53 4.99 9.54 0.45
CA GLN A 53 5.89 9.61 1.61
C GLN A 53 5.65 8.47 2.60
N ILE A 54 4.39 8.10 2.82
CA ILE A 54 4.05 6.92 3.63
C ILE A 54 4.70 5.67 3.04
N ALA A 55 4.60 5.46 1.73
CA ALA A 55 5.21 4.31 1.06
C ALA A 55 6.74 4.28 1.25
N ARG A 56 7.42 5.42 1.04
CA ARG A 56 8.86 5.53 1.29
C ARG A 56 9.24 5.26 2.74
N HIS A 57 8.45 5.76 3.68
CA HIS A 57 8.66 5.49 5.10
C HIS A 57 8.54 4.00 5.40
N CYS A 58 7.47 3.34 4.96
CA CYS A 58 7.28 1.90 5.05
C CYS A 58 8.46 1.13 4.44
N GLU A 59 8.90 1.49 3.24
CA GLU A 59 10.05 0.88 2.56
C GLU A 59 11.37 1.06 3.35
N SER A 60 11.55 2.21 4.01
CA SER A 60 12.74 2.46 4.83
C SER A 60 12.84 1.55 6.06
N LEU A 61 11.69 1.09 6.57
CA LEU A 61 11.57 0.19 7.71
C LEU A 61 11.73 -1.30 7.34
N LEU A 62 11.91 -1.62 6.05
CA LEU A 62 12.15 -2.99 5.62
C LEU A 62 13.49 -3.52 6.17
N PRO A 63 13.54 -4.79 6.60
CA PRO A 63 14.77 -5.48 6.96
C PRO A 63 15.85 -5.41 5.86
N ALA A 64 17.14 -5.38 6.26
CA ALA A 64 18.27 -5.15 5.35
C ALA A 64 18.44 -6.26 4.28
N ASP A 65 18.15 -7.50 4.66
CA ASP A 65 18.09 -8.68 3.78
C ASP A 65 17.02 -8.53 2.67
N GLN A 66 15.98 -7.74 2.92
CA GLN A 66 14.91 -7.46 1.96
C GLN A 66 15.19 -6.23 1.08
N LYS A 67 15.99 -5.27 1.56
CA LYS A 67 16.39 -4.09 0.78
C LYS A 67 17.18 -4.45 -0.48
N SER A 68 18.11 -5.41 -0.39
CA SER A 68 18.93 -5.85 -1.53
C SER A 68 18.15 -6.66 -2.59
N ARG A 69 17.06 -7.32 -2.20
CA ARG A 69 16.24 -8.18 -3.09
C ARG A 69 15.03 -7.47 -3.68
N SER A 70 14.62 -6.35 -3.10
CA SER A 70 13.64 -5.42 -3.68
C SER A 70 14.24 -4.58 -4.84
N GLN A 71 15.57 -4.58 -4.99
CA GLN A 71 16.27 -3.97 -6.14
C GLN A 71 16.18 -4.80 -7.42
N VAL A 72 15.55 -5.98 -7.40
CA VAL A 72 15.01 -6.60 -8.63
C VAL A 72 13.67 -5.94 -8.97
N SER A 73 13.66 -4.61 -8.95
CA SER A 73 12.59 -3.83 -9.52
C SER A 73 12.74 -3.94 -11.03
N ASP A 74 11.81 -4.65 -11.65
CA ASP A 74 11.45 -4.40 -13.04
C ASP A 74 11.39 -2.87 -13.23
N PRO A 75 12.18 -2.29 -14.16
CA PRO A 75 12.22 -0.85 -14.40
C PRO A 75 10.84 -0.26 -14.76
N SER A 76 9.80 -1.08 -14.96
CA SER A 76 8.40 -0.65 -15.08
C SER A 76 7.79 -0.03 -13.81
N ILE A 77 8.39 -0.23 -12.63
CA ILE A 77 7.89 0.31 -11.35
C ILE A 77 8.55 1.66 -10.99
N GLN A 78 9.69 1.99 -11.61
CA GLN A 78 10.15 3.37 -11.67
C GLN A 78 9.38 4.08 -12.78
N HIS A 79 8.51 5.03 -12.39
CA HIS A 79 7.82 6.00 -13.25
C HIS A 79 8.02 5.82 -14.77
N PRO A 80 7.05 5.29 -15.54
CA PRO A 80 7.22 5.31 -16.98
C PRO A 80 7.16 6.79 -17.45
N PRO A 81 8.13 7.25 -18.25
CA PRO A 81 7.87 8.35 -19.17
C PRO A 81 6.76 7.90 -20.12
N ILE A 82 5.85 8.81 -20.43
CA ILE A 82 4.84 8.63 -21.47
C ILE A 82 5.59 8.36 -22.78
N THR A 83 5.71 7.11 -23.24
CA THR A 83 6.02 6.77 -24.66
C THR A 83 5.68 5.31 -24.97
N THR A 84 4.58 5.16 -25.72
CA THR A 84 4.26 4.13 -26.73
C THR A 84 4.67 2.67 -26.47
N VAL A 85 3.73 1.87 -25.97
CA VAL A 85 3.72 0.42 -26.21
C VAL A 85 2.53 0.09 -27.09
N LYS A 86 2.84 -0.65 -28.15
CA LYS A 86 1.98 -1.05 -29.25
C LYS A 86 0.68 -1.71 -28.77
N THR A 87 -0.35 -1.44 -29.55
CA THR A 87 -1.70 -1.97 -29.52
C THR A 87 -1.73 -3.50 -29.46
N GLU A 88 -1.78 -4.07 -28.26
CA GLU A 88 -2.42 -5.36 -28.04
C GLU A 88 -3.31 -5.26 -26.81
N VAL A 89 -4.58 -4.98 -27.07
CA VAL A 89 -5.65 -4.89 -26.08
C VAL A 89 -5.98 -6.31 -25.62
N SER A 90 -5.15 -6.86 -24.72
CA SER A 90 -5.53 -8.00 -23.90
C SER A 90 -6.33 -7.48 -22.71
N THR A 91 -7.65 -7.57 -22.80
CA THR A 91 -8.63 -7.24 -21.76
C THR A 91 -8.60 -8.19 -20.56
N ASN A 92 -7.45 -8.81 -20.26
CA ASN A 92 -7.29 -9.64 -19.08
C ASN A 92 -6.83 -8.78 -17.89
N ILE A 93 -7.79 -8.22 -17.17
CA ILE A 93 -7.59 -7.48 -15.93
C ILE A 93 -7.02 -8.44 -14.87
N LYS A 94 -5.71 -8.69 -14.86
CA LYS A 94 -5.02 -9.55 -13.87
C LYS A 94 -5.29 -9.02 -12.45
N PRO A 95 -5.80 -9.84 -11.50
CA PRO A 95 -6.10 -9.38 -10.15
C PRO A 95 -4.86 -8.80 -9.47
N VAL A 96 -5.06 -7.80 -8.59
CA VAL A 96 -3.97 -7.31 -7.74
C VAL A 96 -3.89 -8.23 -6.54
N VAL A 97 -2.80 -9.00 -6.48
CA VAL A 97 -2.50 -9.92 -5.39
C VAL A 97 -1.35 -9.35 -4.58
N PHE A 98 -1.43 -9.44 -3.26
CA PHE A 98 -0.35 -9.01 -2.38
C PHE A 98 -0.14 -10.00 -1.23
N GLY A 99 1.11 -10.12 -0.80
CA GLY A 99 1.51 -10.91 0.35
C GLY A 99 1.54 -10.06 1.62
N ILE A 100 1.27 -10.70 2.75
CA ILE A 100 1.33 -10.13 4.09
C ILE A 100 2.32 -10.96 4.90
N TYR A 101 3.20 -10.28 5.63
CA TYR A 101 4.17 -10.93 6.52
C TYR A 101 4.52 -10.02 7.70
N ARG A 102 5.13 -10.60 8.74
CA ARG A 102 5.60 -9.85 9.92
C ARG A 102 7.12 -9.80 9.94
N ALA A 103 7.67 -8.63 10.23
CA ALA A 103 9.10 -8.45 10.48
C ALA A 103 9.30 -7.30 11.47
N SER A 104 10.22 -7.47 12.42
CA SER A 104 10.52 -6.48 13.46
C SER A 104 9.28 -5.97 14.20
N ASP A 105 8.38 -6.91 14.55
CA ASP A 105 7.08 -6.66 15.19
C ASP A 105 6.09 -5.76 14.43
N ARG A 106 6.34 -5.54 13.13
CA ARG A 106 5.44 -4.78 12.24
C ARG A 106 4.90 -5.66 11.13
N LEU A 107 3.70 -5.32 10.66
CA LEU A 107 3.09 -5.93 9.48
C LEU A 107 3.60 -5.24 8.23
N HIS A 108 3.98 -6.03 7.23
CA HIS A 108 4.48 -5.55 5.95
C HIS A 108 3.70 -6.17 4.80
N THR A 109 3.60 -5.42 3.70
CA THR A 109 2.88 -5.82 2.50
C THR A 109 3.75 -5.68 1.25
N GLU A 110 3.64 -6.65 0.34
CA GLU A 110 4.34 -6.67 -0.94
C GLU A 110 3.36 -7.06 -2.07
N ILE A 111 3.29 -6.26 -3.13
CA ILE A 111 2.52 -6.66 -4.33
C ILE A 111 3.24 -7.80 -5.02
N LEU A 112 2.49 -8.84 -5.39
CA LEU A 112 3.01 -10.01 -6.08
C LEU A 112 2.67 -9.94 -7.57
N PRO A 113 3.58 -9.44 -8.42
CA PRO A 113 3.41 -9.55 -9.85
C PRO A 113 3.36 -11.03 -10.25
N ASP A 114 2.52 -11.32 -11.24
CA ASP A 114 2.40 -12.61 -11.93
C ASP A 114 2.02 -13.82 -11.07
N VAL A 115 1.38 -13.58 -9.92
CA VAL A 115 0.71 -14.63 -9.15
C VAL A 115 -0.71 -14.85 -9.68
N SER A 116 -0.99 -16.07 -10.16
CA SER A 116 -2.33 -16.48 -10.60
C SER A 116 -3.14 -17.07 -9.45
N ARG A 117 -4.48 -17.08 -9.57
CA ARG A 117 -5.35 -17.71 -8.57
C ARG A 117 -5.11 -19.21 -8.43
N SER A 118 -4.81 -19.90 -9.54
CA SER A 118 -4.46 -21.32 -9.50
C SER A 118 -3.19 -21.55 -8.67
N MET A 119 -2.19 -20.67 -8.80
CA MET A 119 -0.98 -20.72 -7.98
C MET A 119 -1.28 -20.52 -6.50
N ILE A 120 -2.17 -19.58 -6.15
CA ILE A 120 -2.62 -19.39 -4.76
C ILE A 120 -3.29 -20.65 -4.23
N HIS A 121 -4.25 -21.21 -4.97
CA HIS A 121 -4.94 -22.43 -4.54
C HIS A 121 -4.00 -23.63 -4.41
N SER A 122 -3.01 -23.76 -5.30
CA SER A 122 -1.98 -24.80 -5.19
C SER A 122 -1.10 -24.60 -3.96
N ALA A 123 -0.71 -23.36 -3.64
CA ALA A 123 0.09 -23.04 -2.46
C ALA A 123 -0.65 -23.29 -1.13
N VAL A 124 -1.97 -23.06 -1.10
CA VAL A 124 -2.81 -23.33 0.06
C VAL A 124 -3.09 -24.83 0.25
N ARG A 125 -3.35 -25.58 -0.83
CA ARG A 125 -3.69 -27.01 -0.76
C ARG A 125 -2.48 -27.93 -0.57
N SER A 126 -1.37 -27.60 -1.21
CA SER A 126 -0.18 -28.44 -1.15
C SER A 126 0.57 -28.07 0.13
N SER A 127 0.67 -28.98 1.09
CA SER A 127 1.60 -28.84 2.22
C SER A 127 3.03 -28.85 1.68
N ARG A 128 3.49 -27.68 1.20
CA ARG A 128 4.85 -27.26 0.79
C ARG A 128 5.68 -28.18 -0.16
N SER A 129 5.20 -29.36 -0.58
CA SER A 129 6.05 -30.39 -1.21
C SER A 129 6.01 -30.46 -2.74
N ILE A 130 5.15 -29.72 -3.46
CA ILE A 130 4.97 -29.90 -4.93
C ILE A 130 5.37 -28.66 -5.75
N LEU A 131 5.83 -27.57 -5.12
CA LEU A 131 6.19 -26.33 -5.81
C LEU A 131 7.72 -26.14 -5.91
N GLU A 132 8.42 -27.18 -6.37
CA GLU A 132 9.89 -27.22 -6.43
C GLU A 132 10.51 -26.54 -7.67
N THR A 133 9.72 -26.05 -8.63
CA THR A 133 10.28 -25.62 -9.94
C THR A 133 9.79 -24.29 -10.50
N GLN A 134 9.10 -23.44 -9.72
CA GLN A 134 8.66 -22.12 -10.21
C GLN A 134 9.05 -20.97 -9.28
N HIS A 135 9.80 -20.00 -9.82
CA HIS A 135 10.30 -18.79 -9.14
C HIS A 135 9.22 -17.99 -8.37
N PRO A 136 7.96 -17.85 -8.84
CA PRO A 136 6.90 -17.20 -8.07
C PRO A 136 6.47 -17.95 -6.80
N ALA A 137 6.55 -19.28 -6.80
CA ALA A 137 6.18 -20.07 -5.62
C ALA A 137 7.21 -19.93 -4.49
N GLU A 138 8.49 -19.73 -4.82
CA GLU A 138 9.53 -19.41 -3.84
C GLU A 138 9.30 -18.03 -3.21
N ARG A 139 8.87 -17.04 -4.00
CA ARG A 139 8.47 -15.72 -3.47
C ARG A 139 7.32 -15.83 -2.49
N MET A 140 6.33 -16.70 -2.75
CA MET A 140 5.18 -16.88 -1.87
C MET A 140 5.54 -17.47 -0.49
N ARG A 141 6.67 -18.20 -0.36
CA ARG A 141 7.09 -18.82 0.91
C ARG A 141 7.42 -17.81 2.02
N ARG A 142 7.68 -16.55 1.67
CA ARG A 142 8.00 -15.50 2.66
C ARG A 142 6.76 -14.90 3.33
N PHE A 143 5.58 -15.14 2.78
CA PHE A 143 4.34 -14.55 3.27
C PHE A 143 3.57 -15.57 4.10
N SER A 144 3.11 -15.12 5.27
CA SER A 144 2.19 -15.92 6.07
C SER A 144 0.82 -15.99 5.39
N ASN A 145 0.43 -14.92 4.69
CA ASN A 145 -0.87 -14.81 4.03
C ASN A 145 -0.76 -14.10 2.68
N VAL A 146 -1.68 -14.42 1.78
CA VAL A 146 -1.83 -13.76 0.49
C VAL A 146 -3.27 -13.30 0.32
N ALA A 147 -3.46 -12.08 -0.17
CA ALA A 147 -4.76 -11.49 -0.42
C ALA A 147 -4.97 -11.19 -1.91
N ASP A 148 -6.14 -11.57 -2.44
CA ASP A 148 -6.62 -11.21 -3.77
C ASP A 148 -7.65 -10.07 -3.64
N LEU A 149 -7.26 -8.87 -4.06
CA LEU A 149 -8.13 -7.69 -4.06
C LEU A 149 -9.29 -7.79 -5.06
N GLY A 150 -9.13 -8.58 -6.13
CA GLY A 150 -10.18 -8.79 -7.12
C GLY A 150 -11.34 -9.64 -6.58
N GLN A 151 -11.08 -10.51 -5.59
CA GLN A 151 -12.10 -11.33 -4.94
C GLN A 151 -12.37 -10.90 -3.48
N TYR A 152 -11.66 -9.90 -2.97
CA TYR A 152 -11.65 -9.54 -1.56
C TYR A 152 -11.48 -10.77 -0.65
N ARG A 153 -10.51 -11.64 -1.00
CA ARG A 153 -10.25 -12.89 -0.28
C ARG A 153 -8.83 -12.96 0.28
N LEU A 154 -8.73 -13.40 1.53
CA LEU A 154 -7.47 -13.70 2.22
C LEU A 154 -7.25 -15.21 2.22
N TYR A 155 -6.01 -15.62 1.98
CA TYR A 155 -5.56 -17.00 1.95
C TYR A 155 -4.41 -17.16 2.95
N ASN A 156 -4.49 -18.20 3.79
CA ASN A 156 -3.41 -18.54 4.72
C ASN A 156 -2.44 -19.52 4.03
N LEU A 157 -1.14 -19.23 4.10
CA LEU A 157 -0.07 -20.05 3.54
C LEU A 157 0.70 -20.84 4.62
N GLU A 158 0.41 -20.59 5.90
CA GLU A 158 0.96 -21.34 7.02
C GLU A 158 -0.01 -22.44 7.45
N ASN A 159 0.50 -23.68 7.61
CA ASN A 159 -0.22 -24.72 8.33
C ASN A 159 -0.05 -24.45 9.83
N GLU A 160 -1.17 -24.16 10.49
CA GLU A 160 -1.44 -24.14 11.93
C GLU A 160 -0.23 -24.06 12.87
N GLY A 161 0.00 -22.90 13.49
CA GLY A 161 1.06 -22.77 14.49
C GLY A 161 1.01 -21.57 15.44
N THR A 162 0.31 -20.48 15.12
CA THR A 162 0.19 -19.36 16.08
C THR A 162 -1.12 -18.60 15.92
N ILE A 163 -2.10 -18.93 16.77
CA ILE A 163 -3.44 -18.32 16.82
C ILE A 163 -3.35 -16.79 16.94
N ALA A 164 -2.49 -16.28 17.83
CA ALA A 164 -2.31 -14.83 18.03
C ALA A 164 -1.79 -14.07 16.79
N ARG A 165 -1.11 -14.76 15.85
CA ARG A 165 -0.63 -14.13 14.60
C ARG A 165 -1.73 -14.07 13.54
N ALA A 166 -2.70 -14.99 13.58
CA ALA A 166 -3.84 -15.00 12.66
C ALA A 166 -4.77 -13.80 12.92
N ASP A 167 -5.08 -13.52 14.19
CA ASP A 167 -5.98 -12.43 14.59
C ASP A 167 -5.49 -11.05 14.11
N ASP A 168 -4.18 -10.81 14.17
CA ASP A 168 -3.57 -9.54 13.74
C ASP A 168 -3.65 -9.37 12.21
N VAL A 169 -3.46 -10.45 11.44
CA VAL A 169 -3.60 -10.40 9.97
C VAL A 169 -5.07 -10.24 9.56
N ASP A 170 -5.99 -10.90 10.26
CA ASP A 170 -7.43 -10.74 10.02
C ASP A 170 -7.91 -9.32 10.36
N ALA A 171 -7.41 -8.73 11.45
CA ALA A 171 -7.67 -7.34 11.81
C ALA A 171 -7.14 -6.37 10.74
N PHE A 172 -5.90 -6.57 10.28
CA PHE A 172 -5.32 -5.79 9.18
C PHE A 172 -6.15 -5.92 7.90
N TRP A 173 -6.58 -7.13 7.57
CA TRP A 173 -7.39 -7.39 6.39
C TRP A 173 -8.79 -6.74 6.51
N GLY A 174 -9.39 -6.77 7.70
CA GLY A 174 -10.62 -6.05 8.04
C GLY A 174 -10.50 -4.55 7.78
N LEU A 175 -9.44 -3.92 8.32
CA LEU A 175 -9.13 -2.50 8.09
C LEU A 175 -8.97 -2.20 6.60
N THR A 176 -8.18 -3.03 5.89
CA THR A 176 -7.92 -2.87 4.46
C THR A 176 -9.21 -2.94 3.65
N LYS A 177 -10.05 -3.96 3.88
CA LYS A 177 -11.34 -4.08 3.18
C LYS A 177 -12.24 -2.86 3.40
N HIS A 178 -12.42 -2.47 4.66
CA HIS A 178 -13.28 -1.35 5.02
C HIS A 178 -12.82 -0.06 4.32
N ARG A 179 -11.52 0.21 4.36
CA ARG A 179 -10.95 1.39 3.74
C ARG A 179 -11.03 1.37 2.22
N LEU A 180 -10.64 0.26 1.58
CA LEU A 180 -10.62 0.17 0.13
C LEU A 180 -12.03 0.24 -0.49
N ALA A 181 -13.07 -0.21 0.25
CA ALA A 181 -14.47 -0.09 -0.17
C ALA A 181 -14.91 1.37 -0.39
N LYS A 182 -14.29 2.35 0.29
CA LYS A 182 -14.60 3.77 0.14
C LYS A 182 -14.32 4.33 -1.26
N PHE A 183 -13.46 3.69 -2.04
CA PHE A 183 -12.96 4.25 -3.31
C PHE A 183 -13.74 3.81 -4.56
N LYS A 184 -14.78 2.97 -4.44
CA LYS A 184 -15.60 2.46 -5.58
C LYS A 184 -14.75 1.93 -6.75
N GLY A 185 -13.65 1.26 -6.42
CA GLY A 185 -12.63 0.81 -7.36
C GLY A 185 -11.32 1.57 -7.21
N LEU A 186 -10.20 0.87 -7.38
CA LEU A 186 -8.86 1.44 -7.27
C LEU A 186 -8.19 1.48 -8.63
N ASN A 187 -7.54 2.60 -8.92
CA ASN A 187 -6.66 2.67 -10.08
C ASN A 187 -5.42 1.79 -9.83
N ARG A 188 -5.07 0.94 -10.80
CA ARG A 188 -3.87 0.07 -10.73
C ARG A 188 -2.59 0.85 -10.46
N SER A 189 -2.46 2.06 -11.00
CA SER A 189 -1.28 2.91 -10.80
C SER A 189 -1.15 3.45 -9.37
N THR A 190 -2.23 3.40 -8.57
CA THR A 190 -2.23 3.93 -7.19
C THR A 190 -2.52 2.87 -6.14
N VAL A 191 -2.89 1.63 -6.52
CA VAL A 191 -3.24 0.56 -5.57
C VAL A 191 -2.12 0.31 -4.56
N TYR A 192 -0.86 0.36 -5.00
CA TYR A 192 0.32 0.25 -4.15
C TYR A 192 0.33 1.30 -3.03
N LEU A 193 0.06 2.56 -3.37
CA LEU A 193 0.02 3.67 -2.43
C LEU A 193 -1.11 3.51 -1.39
N HIS A 194 -2.26 2.97 -1.81
CA HIS A 194 -3.34 2.68 -0.87
C HIS A 194 -3.00 1.52 0.07
N LEU A 195 -2.32 0.50 -0.43
CA LEU A 195 -1.89 -0.64 0.38
C LEU A 195 -0.86 -0.23 1.42
N LYS A 196 0.15 0.56 1.03
CA LYS A 196 1.13 1.12 1.98
C LYS A 196 0.50 2.06 3.01
N GLU A 197 -0.54 2.80 2.65
CA GLU A 197 -1.31 3.55 3.65
C GLU A 197 -2.03 2.63 4.65
N CYS A 198 -2.58 1.50 4.21
CA CYS A 198 -3.21 0.53 5.13
C CYS A 198 -2.16 -0.07 6.07
N GLU A 199 -1.00 -0.44 5.54
CA GLU A 199 0.15 -0.92 6.32
C GLU A 199 0.57 0.10 7.40
N PHE A 200 0.74 1.36 7.00
CA PHE A 200 1.08 2.45 7.92
C PHE A 200 0.02 2.66 9.00
N ARG A 201 -1.26 2.76 8.63
CA ARG A 201 -2.35 2.94 9.59
C ARG A 201 -2.43 1.79 10.59
N TYR A 202 -2.26 0.56 10.11
CA TYR A 202 -2.31 -0.61 10.97
C TYR A 202 -1.16 -0.64 11.98
N ASN A 203 0.06 -0.34 11.52
CA ASN A 203 1.25 -0.33 12.37
C ASN A 203 1.28 0.84 13.37
N ASN A 204 0.47 1.88 13.15
CA ASN A 204 0.36 3.04 14.05
C ASN A 204 -1.07 3.14 14.64
N ARG A 205 -1.81 2.04 14.73
CA ARG A 205 -3.24 2.01 15.14
C ARG A 205 -3.51 2.48 16.57
N ASN A 206 -2.48 2.47 17.42
CA ASN A 206 -2.56 2.92 18.81
C ASN A 206 -1.99 4.34 18.99
N GLU A 207 -1.55 4.97 17.90
CA GLU A 207 -0.94 6.30 17.89
C GLU A 207 -1.90 7.33 17.26
N ASP A 208 -1.62 8.61 17.48
CA ASP A 208 -2.28 9.68 16.72
C ASP A 208 -1.69 9.76 15.30
N ILE A 209 -2.43 9.24 14.33
CA ILE A 209 -2.03 9.20 12.91
C ILE A 209 -1.72 10.60 12.37
N TYR A 210 -2.42 11.64 12.83
CA TYR A 210 -2.17 13.01 12.36
C TYR A 210 -0.81 13.51 12.86
N GLU A 211 -0.51 13.31 14.13
CA GLU A 211 0.79 13.69 14.71
C GLU A 211 1.94 12.88 14.09
N THR A 212 1.78 11.55 13.93
CA THR A 212 2.80 10.72 13.25
C THR A 212 3.06 11.20 11.82
N LEU A 213 2.01 11.58 11.07
CA LEU A 213 2.17 12.12 9.73
C LEU A 213 2.83 13.51 9.73
N LEU A 214 2.54 14.36 10.71
CA LEU A 214 3.22 15.64 10.85
C LEU A 214 4.72 15.46 11.04
N GLU A 215 5.14 14.58 11.95
CA GLU A 215 6.55 14.28 12.20
C GLU A 215 7.24 13.74 10.94
N LEU A 216 6.60 12.79 10.25
CA LEU A 216 7.10 12.25 9.00
C LEU A 216 7.31 13.35 7.94
N LEU A 217 6.35 14.27 7.82
CA LEU A 217 6.41 15.33 6.81
C LEU A 217 7.31 16.51 7.21
N GLN A 218 7.66 16.67 8.49
CA GLN A 218 8.70 17.61 8.93
C GLN A 218 10.08 17.12 8.51
N THR A 219 10.34 15.83 8.69
CA THR A 219 11.62 15.21 8.30
C THR A 219 11.73 15.08 6.79
N GLN A 220 10.62 14.78 6.09
CA GLN A 220 10.57 14.61 4.64
C GLN A 220 9.41 15.39 4.01
N PRO A 221 9.60 16.70 3.75
CA PRO A 221 8.55 17.55 3.18
C PRO A 221 8.08 17.10 1.78
N LEU A 222 6.83 17.40 1.45
CA LEU A 222 6.27 17.14 0.12
C LEU A 222 6.87 18.10 -0.91
N SER A 223 7.38 17.55 -2.02
CA SER A 223 7.75 18.35 -3.20
C SER A 223 6.58 18.43 -4.17
N LEU A 224 6.08 19.63 -4.43
CA LEU A 224 5.13 19.89 -5.51
C LEU A 224 5.89 20.32 -6.77
N SER A 225 6.73 19.41 -7.28
CA SER A 225 7.12 19.39 -8.69
C SER A 225 6.10 18.62 -9.51
#